data_AF-A0A139HQG0-F1
#
_entry.id   AF-A0A139HQG0-F1
#
_cell.length_a   1.000
_cell.length_b   1.000
_cell.length_c   1.000
_cell.angle_alpha   90.00
_cell.angle_beta   90.00
_cell.angle_gamma   90.00
#
_symmetry.space_group_name_H-M   'P 1'
#
loop_
_entity.id
_entity.type
_entity.pdbx_description
1 polymer ?
#
loop_
_entity_poly.entity_id
_entity_poly.type
_entity_poly.pdbx_seq_one_letter_code
_entity_poly.pdbx_strand_id
1 'polypeptide(L)'
;MSSQAMTSGAAGPLQPNNAAADLKPKGETAAKVKPCCVCKDEKSARDECMLFSTASDPQEHCKDLVSRYRSCMSSYGFNIA
;
A
#
# COMPACT_ATOMS: atom_id res chain seq x y z
N MET A 1 3.74 -26.78 50.85
CA MET A 1 4.76 -27.44 50.02
C MET A 1 4.64 -26.86 48.62
N SER A 2 5.77 -26.35 48.09
CA SER A 2 6.03 -25.92 46.69
C SER A 2 5.40 -24.58 46.29
N SER A 3 6.11 -23.43 46.28
CA SER A 3 7.21 -22.99 45.36
C SER A 3 6.67 -22.84 43.92
N GLN A 4 6.73 -21.72 43.19
CA GLN A 4 7.81 -20.76 42.85
C GLN A 4 7.17 -19.43 42.32
N ALA A 5 7.63 -18.21 42.63
CA ALA A 5 8.60 -17.36 41.87
C ALA A 5 8.34 -17.36 40.33
N MET A 6 8.34 -16.26 39.55
CA MET A 6 9.33 -15.18 39.38
C MET A 6 8.65 -14.00 38.62
N THR A 7 8.74 -12.76 39.11
CA THR A 7 9.65 -11.66 38.70
C THR A 7 9.33 -10.92 37.38
N SER A 8 9.25 -9.59 37.55
CA SER A 8 9.61 -8.51 36.62
C SER A 8 8.69 -8.18 35.46
N GLY A 9 7.77 -7.24 35.73
CA GLY A 9 7.29 -6.30 34.72
C GLY A 9 8.36 -5.27 34.37
N ALA A 10 8.54 -5.03 33.08
CA ALA A 10 9.06 -3.80 32.52
C ALA A 10 8.20 -3.46 31.30
N ALA A 11 7.24 -2.56 31.48
CA ALA A 11 6.48 -1.95 30.40
C ALA A 11 7.35 -0.89 29.72
N GLY A 12 8.05 -1.29 28.65
CA GLY A 12 8.59 -0.34 27.68
C GLY A 12 7.47 0.24 26.80
N PRO A 13 7.61 1.49 26.30
CA PRO A 13 6.58 2.10 25.48
C PRO A 13 6.36 1.31 24.19
N LEU A 14 5.11 0.89 23.95
CA LEU A 14 4.68 0.29 22.69
C LEU A 14 4.72 1.36 21.59
N GLN A 15 5.89 1.52 20.97
CA GLN A 15 5.99 2.24 19.70
C GLN A 15 5.42 1.33 18.61
N PRO A 16 4.52 1.81 17.73
CA PRO A 16 4.08 1.05 16.56
C PRO A 16 5.25 0.99 15.57
N ASN A 17 6.15 0.04 15.81
CA ASN A 17 7.20 -0.27 14.87
C ASN A 17 6.53 -0.89 13.65
N ASN A 18 6.54 -0.16 12.53
CA ASN A 18 6.23 -0.72 11.22
C ASN A 18 7.28 -1.80 10.93
N ALA A 19 6.99 -3.04 11.34
CA ALA A 19 7.87 -4.21 11.22
C ALA A 19 8.29 -4.53 9.78
N ALA A 20 7.76 -3.79 8.79
CA ALA A 20 8.13 -3.87 7.38
C ALA A 20 9.12 -2.79 6.92
N ALA A 21 9.58 -1.88 7.79
CA ALA A 21 10.54 -0.83 7.41
C ALA A 21 11.89 -1.42 6.93
N ASP A 22 12.27 -2.56 7.49
CA ASP A 22 13.51 -3.29 7.18
C ASP A 22 13.39 -4.18 5.93
N LEU A 23 12.17 -4.44 5.45
CA LEU A 23 11.90 -5.26 4.25
C LEU A 23 11.93 -4.46 2.95
N LYS A 24 12.44 -3.22 2.95
CA LYS A 24 12.67 -2.46 1.72
C LYS A 24 13.85 -3.11 0.98
N PRO A 25 13.64 -3.73 -0.19
CA PRO A 25 14.77 -4.27 -0.95
C PRO A 25 15.70 -3.11 -1.34
N LYS A 26 16.98 -3.23 -0.98
CA LYS A 26 18.05 -2.31 -1.40
C LYS A 26 18.79 -2.94 -2.58
N GLY A 27 19.08 -2.14 -3.61
CA GLY A 27 19.75 -2.59 -4.83
C GLY A 27 18.79 -2.89 -5.98
N GLU A 28 19.23 -3.66 -6.98
CA GLU A 28 18.52 -3.96 -8.23
C GLU A 28 17.14 -4.62 -8.04
N THR A 29 16.85 -5.20 -6.87
CA THR A 29 15.53 -5.68 -6.46
C THR A 29 14.53 -4.56 -6.14
N ALA A 30 14.99 -3.31 -5.94
CA ALA A 30 14.14 -2.13 -5.99
C ALA A 30 13.55 -1.90 -7.39
N ALA A 31 14.14 -2.47 -8.45
CA ALA A 31 13.59 -2.40 -9.81
C ALA A 31 12.30 -3.24 -9.96
N LYS A 32 12.07 -4.25 -9.10
CA LYS A 32 10.72 -4.83 -8.87
C LYS A 32 9.95 -3.93 -7.91
N VAL A 33 9.71 -2.71 -8.35
CA VAL A 33 8.85 -1.76 -7.63
C VAL A 33 7.48 -2.40 -7.48
N LYS A 34 6.94 -2.48 -6.26
CA LYS A 34 5.55 -2.94 -6.06
C LYS A 34 4.62 -2.05 -6.92
N PRO A 35 3.55 -2.59 -7.54
CA PRO A 35 2.68 -1.79 -8.42
C PRO A 35 2.09 -0.54 -7.74
N CYS A 36 1.99 -0.53 -6.40
CA CYS A 36 1.61 0.64 -5.61
C CYS A 36 2.63 1.78 -5.58
N CYS A 37 3.87 1.59 -6.05
CA CYS A 37 4.94 2.58 -5.98
C CYS A 37 5.26 3.28 -7.31
N VAL A 38 4.60 2.89 -8.39
CA VAL A 38 4.95 3.32 -9.75
C VAL A 38 4.03 4.42 -10.24
N CYS A 39 2.71 4.21 -10.14
CA CYS A 39 1.67 5.12 -10.63
C CYS A 39 0.90 5.70 -9.44
N LYS A 40 1.62 6.33 -8.50
CA LYS A 40 1.04 6.81 -7.23
C LYS A 40 0.04 7.94 -7.45
N ASP A 41 0.32 8.84 -8.38
CA ASP A 41 -0.53 9.99 -8.66
C ASP A 41 -1.79 9.54 -9.39
N GLU A 42 -1.67 8.67 -10.41
CA GLU A 42 -2.82 8.11 -11.11
C GLU A 42 -3.68 7.23 -10.17
N LYS A 43 -3.04 6.49 -9.27
CA LYS A 43 -3.74 5.70 -8.26
C LYS A 43 -4.53 6.61 -7.31
N SER A 44 -3.90 7.67 -6.79
CA SER A 44 -4.55 8.59 -5.86
C SER A 44 -5.73 9.29 -6.52
N ALA A 45 -5.55 9.83 -7.74
CA ALA A 45 -6.61 10.49 -8.48
C ALA A 45 -7.80 9.55 -8.78
N ARG A 46 -7.52 8.29 -9.17
CA ARG A 46 -8.56 7.28 -9.38
C ARG A 46 -9.31 6.97 -8.07
N ASP A 47 -8.56 6.76 -6.99
CA ASP A 47 -9.13 6.42 -5.69
C ASP A 47 -9.99 7.56 -5.16
N GLU A 48 -9.53 8.81 -5.26
CA GLU A 48 -10.30 10.01 -4.91
C GLU A 48 -11.57 10.12 -5.76
N CYS A 49 -11.47 9.91 -7.07
CA CYS A 49 -12.65 9.94 -7.94
C CYS A 49 -13.67 8.87 -7.53
N MET A 50 -13.25 7.62 -7.30
CA MET A 50 -14.20 6.57 -6.90
C MET A 50 -14.78 6.80 -5.51
N LEU A 51 -14.00 7.37 -4.57
CA LEU A 51 -14.43 7.56 -3.19
C LEU A 51 -15.35 8.78 -3.03
N PHE A 52 -15.17 9.82 -3.84
CA PHE A 52 -15.92 11.08 -3.73
C PHE A 52 -16.92 11.31 -4.87
N SER A 53 -17.00 10.44 -5.86
CA SER A 53 -18.00 10.58 -6.94
C SER A 53 -19.42 10.42 -6.39
N THR A 54 -20.28 11.36 -6.77
CA THR A 54 -21.72 11.35 -6.47
C THR A 54 -22.56 10.81 -7.63
N ALA A 55 -21.91 10.33 -8.70
CA ALA A 55 -22.58 9.76 -9.86
C ALA A 55 -23.26 8.43 -9.51
N SER A 56 -24.35 8.13 -10.22
CA SER A 56 -25.05 6.84 -10.07
C SER A 56 -24.17 5.64 -10.43
N ASP A 57 -23.19 5.84 -11.33
CA ASP A 57 -22.16 4.86 -11.67
C ASP A 57 -20.76 5.51 -11.61
N PRO A 58 -20.03 5.37 -10.49
CA PRO A 58 -18.70 5.94 -10.33
C PRO A 58 -17.64 5.20 -11.15
N GLN A 59 -17.89 3.96 -11.58
CA GLN A 59 -16.98 3.18 -12.42
C GLN A 59 -16.87 3.78 -13.81
N GLU A 60 -18.00 4.08 -14.44
CA GLU A 60 -18.03 4.76 -15.74
C GLU A 60 -17.59 6.22 -15.63
N HIS A 61 -17.96 6.92 -14.54
CA HIS A 61 -17.53 8.30 -14.31
C HIS A 61 -16.00 8.45 -14.16
N CYS A 62 -15.35 7.48 -13.49
CA CYS A 62 -13.90 7.51 -13.25
C CYS A 62 -13.10 6.69 -14.27
N LYS A 63 -13.73 6.23 -15.36
CA LYS A 63 -13.15 5.34 -16.36
C LYS A 63 -11.89 5.89 -17.00
N ASP A 64 -11.84 7.19 -17.27
CA ASP A 64 -10.66 7.85 -17.81
C ASP A 64 -9.46 7.78 -16.86
N LEU A 65 -9.69 7.95 -15.55
CA LEU A 65 -8.64 7.84 -14.53
C LEU A 65 -8.18 6.40 -14.34
N VAL A 66 -9.11 5.44 -14.40
CA VAL A 66 -8.79 4.01 -14.40
C VAL A 66 -7.94 3.64 -15.61
N SER A 67 -8.30 4.13 -16.80
CA SER A 67 -7.55 3.92 -18.03
C SER A 67 -6.12 4.46 -17.93
N ARG A 68 -5.96 5.71 -17.46
CA ARG A 68 -4.64 6.32 -17.22
C ARG A 68 -3.78 5.52 -16.25
N TYR A 69 -4.36 5.06 -15.13
CA TYR A 69 -3.65 4.19 -14.18
C TYR A 69 -3.20 2.87 -14.84
N ARG A 70 -4.07 2.23 -15.63
CA ARG A 70 -3.74 0.99 -16.35
C ARG A 70 -2.63 1.21 -17.39
N SER A 71 -2.69 2.29 -18.16
CA SER A 71 -1.65 2.67 -19.13
C SER A 71 -0.31 2.96 -18.45
N CYS A 72 -0.33 3.64 -17.31
CA CYS A 72 0.87 3.85 -16.52
C CYS A 72 1.46 2.50 -16.11
N MET A 73 0.70 1.61 -15.49
CA MET A 73 1.22 0.32 -15.03
C MET A 73 1.68 -0.61 -16.17
N SER A 74 1.01 -0.57 -17.33
CA SER A 74 1.44 -1.32 -18.51
C SER A 74 2.79 -0.85 -19.03
N SER A 75 3.12 0.44 -18.87
CA SER A 75 4.43 0.99 -19.28
C SER A 75 5.58 0.44 -18.45
N TYR A 76 5.30 -0.06 -17.24
CA TYR A 76 6.27 -0.72 -16.37
C TYR A 76 6.16 -2.26 -16.42
N GLY A 77 5.40 -2.81 -17.36
CA GLY A 77 5.25 -4.25 -17.56
C GLY A 77 4.25 -4.93 -16.62
N PHE A 78 3.42 -4.18 -15.90
CA PHE A 78 2.37 -4.72 -15.05
C PHE A 78 1.02 -4.71 -15.80
N ASN A 79 0.57 -5.89 -16.23
CA ASN A 79 -0.77 -6.07 -16.80
C ASN A 79 -1.79 -6.28 -15.68
N ILE A 80 -2.71 -5.33 -15.54
CA ILE A 80 -3.76 -5.38 -14.52
C ILE A 80 -5.07 -5.49 -15.28
N ALA A 81 -5.67 -6.69 -15.21
CA ALA A 81 -6.94 -7.05 -15.82
C ALA A 81 -8.11 -6.43 -15.06
#